data_AF-R0HWD0-F1
#
_entry.id   AF-R0HWD0-F1
#
_cell.length_a   1.000
_cell.length_b   1.000
_cell.length_c   1.000
_cell.angle_alpha   90.00
_cell.angle_beta   90.00
_cell.angle_gamma   90.00
#
_symmetry.space_group_name_H-M   'P 1'
#
loop_
_entity.id
_entity.type
_entity.pdbx_description
1 polymer ?
#
loop_
_entity_poly.entity_id
_entity_poly.type
_entity_poly.pdbx_seq_one_letter_code
_entity_poly.pdbx_strand_id
1 'polypeptide(L)'
;MSVQEATTIVQHEPLLSRAWRDGSLRYEVAMNLIIIVLIVAAILHMRSHHIPLDEYVGSTLLGTFILWYAICFLGSCVMWVSAFGFTDESLFSEIYFIGRMTHTLGFCVFLCLLYSISHLALYIALLCFLWFVSALFAPCCPQLWRGEPAWWNFFRKQPQSTVSIV
;
A
#
# COMPACT_ATOMS: atom_id res chain seq x y z
N MET A 1 -27.84 -49.23 9.78
CA MET A 1 -27.93 -47.76 9.67
C MET A 1 -26.52 -47.21 9.66
N SER A 2 -25.99 -46.85 8.49
CA SER A 2 -24.69 -46.18 8.38
C SER A 2 -24.91 -44.69 8.59
N VAL A 3 -24.31 -44.13 9.64
CA VAL A 3 -24.28 -42.69 9.87
C VAL A 3 -23.39 -42.09 8.78
N GLN A 4 -24.01 -41.34 7.88
CA GLN A 4 -23.31 -40.60 6.84
C GLN A 4 -22.83 -39.31 7.49
N GLU A 5 -21.56 -39.26 7.91
CA GLU A 5 -20.93 -38.03 8.37
C GLU A 5 -20.91 -37.04 7.21
N ALA A 6 -21.75 -36.01 7.31
CA ALA A 6 -21.69 -34.86 6.43
C ALA A 6 -20.39 -34.11 6.73
N THR A 7 -19.36 -34.37 5.94
CA THR A 7 -18.16 -33.54 5.87
C THR A 7 -18.59 -32.15 5.40
N THR A 8 -18.83 -31.25 6.34
CA THR A 8 -18.90 -29.83 6.08
C THR A 8 -17.54 -29.39 5.54
N ILE A 9 -17.44 -29.32 4.22
CA ILE A 9 -16.30 -28.70 3.53
C ILE A 9 -16.35 -27.22 3.94
N VAL A 10 -15.55 -26.84 4.93
CA VAL A 10 -15.30 -25.44 5.24
C VAL A 10 -14.52 -24.89 4.06
N GLN A 11 -15.26 -24.38 3.08
CA GLN A 11 -14.68 -23.76 1.90
C GLN A 11 -14.05 -22.44 2.34
N HIS A 12 -12.75 -22.47 2.62
CA HIS A 12 -11.99 -21.27 2.96
C HIS A 12 -12.05 -20.31 1.77
N GLU A 13 -12.65 -19.14 1.98
CA GLU A 13 -12.71 -18.07 0.98
C GLU A 13 -11.27 -17.69 0.56
N PRO A 14 -10.98 -17.57 -0.75
CA PRO A 14 -9.66 -17.20 -1.22
C PRO A 14 -9.24 -15.84 -0.66
N LEU A 15 -7.95 -15.69 -0.33
CA LEU A 15 -7.41 -14.50 0.34
C LEU A 15 -7.70 -13.21 -0.42
N LEU A 16 -7.69 -13.25 -1.75
CA LEU A 16 -8.00 -12.09 -2.58
C LEU A 16 -9.43 -11.58 -2.40
N SER A 17 -10.43 -12.48 -2.41
CA SER A 17 -11.84 -12.10 -2.25
C SER A 17 -12.07 -11.45 -0.89
N ARG A 18 -11.45 -12.03 0.14
CA ARG A 18 -11.44 -11.47 1.50
C ARG A 18 -10.76 -10.10 1.54
N ALA A 19 -9.56 -9.97 0.97
CA ALA A 19 -8.80 -8.72 0.91
C ALA A 19 -9.57 -7.59 0.20
N TRP A 20 -10.27 -7.94 -0.88
CA TRP A 20 -11.11 -7.01 -1.61
C TRP A 20 -12.26 -6.50 -0.72
N ARG A 21 -12.96 -7.43 -0.07
CA ARG A 21 -14.09 -7.12 0.83
C ARG A 21 -13.64 -6.27 2.02
N ASP A 22 -12.53 -6.66 2.66
CA ASP A 22 -11.94 -5.95 3.80
C ASP A 22 -11.33 -4.61 3.40
N GLY A 23 -11.12 -4.38 2.11
CA GLY A 23 -10.70 -3.10 1.54
C GLY A 23 -9.18 -2.91 1.46
N SER A 24 -8.38 -3.86 1.94
CA SER A 24 -6.92 -3.79 1.83
C SER A 24 -6.46 -3.79 0.37
N LEU A 25 -7.00 -4.68 -0.47
CA LEU A 25 -6.67 -4.72 -1.90
C LEU A 25 -7.14 -3.45 -2.62
N ARG A 26 -8.33 -2.93 -2.26
CA ARG A 26 -8.85 -1.68 -2.85
C ARG A 26 -7.96 -0.49 -2.53
N TYR A 27 -7.47 -0.42 -1.30
CA TYR A 27 -6.50 0.58 -0.87
C TYR A 27 -5.20 0.49 -1.67
N GLU A 28 -4.65 -0.72 -1.83
CA GLU A 28 -3.42 -0.95 -2.58
C GLU A 28 -3.56 -0.56 -4.06
N VAL A 29 -4.67 -0.93 -4.70
CA VAL A 29 -4.95 -0.53 -6.08
C VAL A 29 -5.09 0.99 -6.20
N ALA A 30 -5.83 1.63 -5.28
CA ALA A 30 -6.03 3.07 -5.30
C ALA A 30 -4.73 3.85 -5.10
N MET A 31 -3.88 3.44 -4.15
CA MET A 31 -2.61 4.11 -3.88
C MET A 31 -1.64 3.96 -5.05
N ASN A 32 -1.51 2.76 -5.63
CA ASN A 32 -0.69 2.57 -6.82
C ASN A 32 -1.18 3.43 -7.99
N LEU A 33 -2.50 3.54 -8.20
CA LEU A 33 -3.07 4.41 -9.23
C LEU A 33 -2.71 5.88 -8.99
N ILE A 34 -2.88 6.38 -7.76
CA ILE A 34 -2.53 7.76 -7.40
C ILE A 34 -1.05 8.03 -7.68
N ILE A 35 -0.16 7.13 -7.24
CA ILE A 35 1.29 7.27 -7.45
C ILE A 35 1.64 7.31 -8.94
N ILE A 36 1.07 6.42 -9.75
CA ILE A 36 1.28 6.40 -11.19
C ILE A 36 0.84 7.73 -11.82
N VAL A 37 -0.35 8.22 -11.45
CA VAL A 37 -0.87 9.51 -11.96
C VAL A 37 0.07 10.66 -11.58
N LEU A 38 0.54 10.71 -10.33
CA LEU A 38 1.46 11.75 -9.85
C LEU A 38 2.80 11.73 -10.60
N ILE A 39 3.41 10.54 -10.77
CA ILE A 39 4.67 10.38 -11.51
C ILE A 39 4.50 10.81 -12.96
N VAL A 40 3.44 10.34 -13.63
CA VAL A 40 3.15 10.69 -15.03
C VAL A 40 2.93 12.19 -15.18
N ALA A 41 2.15 12.80 -14.27
CA ALA A 41 1.91 14.25 -14.29
C ALA A 41 3.21 15.05 -14.11
N ALA A 42 4.10 14.64 -13.21
CA ALA A 42 5.39 15.30 -13.01
C ALA A 42 6.28 15.18 -14.26
N ILE A 43 6.37 13.99 -14.87
CA ILE A 43 7.14 13.77 -16.10
C ILE A 43 6.59 14.63 -17.26
N LEU A 44 5.27 14.65 -17.44
CA LEU A 44 4.63 15.47 -18.47
C LEU A 44 4.89 16.96 -18.24
N HIS A 45 4.83 17.42 -16.99
CA HIS A 45 5.14 18.81 -16.64
C HIS A 45 6.59 19.17 -16.99
N MET A 46 7.56 18.33 -16.59
CA MET A 46 8.98 18.52 -16.91
C MET A 46 9.22 18.54 -18.43
N ARG A 47 8.60 17.60 -19.16
CA ARG A 47 8.67 17.53 -20.63
C ARG A 47 8.11 18.79 -21.28
N SER A 48 6.95 19.26 -20.82
CA SER A 48 6.28 20.43 -21.37
C SER A 48 7.04 21.74 -21.13
N HIS A 49 7.82 21.83 -20.05
CA HIS A 49 8.56 23.03 -19.68
C HIS A 49 10.07 22.90 -19.95
N HIS A 50 10.50 21.83 -20.63
CA HIS A 50 11.90 21.54 -20.95
C HIS A 50 12.84 21.61 -19.72
N ILE A 51 12.35 21.17 -18.55
CA ILE A 51 13.12 21.17 -17.31
C ILE A 51 14.17 20.04 -17.39
N PRO A 52 15.48 20.36 -17.34
CA PRO A 52 16.51 19.33 -17.35
C PRO A 52 16.50 18.56 -16.02
N LEU A 53 16.83 17.27 -16.07
CA LEU A 53 17.08 16.51 -14.86
C LEU A 53 18.45 16.90 -14.29
N ASP A 54 18.51 17.25 -13.01
CA ASP A 54 19.77 17.57 -12.34
C ASP A 54 20.71 16.33 -12.35
N GLU A 55 21.88 16.49 -12.97
CA GLU A 55 22.80 15.40 -13.28
C GLU A 55 23.48 14.80 -12.03
N TYR A 56 23.61 15.53 -10.92
CA TYR A 56 24.44 15.09 -9.79
C TYR A 56 23.66 14.42 -8.66
N VAL A 57 22.53 15.00 -8.25
CA VAL A 57 21.72 14.48 -7.13
C VAL A 57 20.41 13.87 -7.63
N GLY A 58 19.81 14.46 -8.66
CA GLY A 58 18.57 13.98 -9.26
C GLY A 58 18.73 12.63 -9.96
N SER A 59 19.72 12.50 -10.86
CA SER A 59 19.85 11.33 -11.74
C SER A 59 20.13 10.00 -11.03
N THR A 60 21.10 9.98 -10.10
CA THR A 60 21.56 8.74 -9.44
C THR A 60 20.59 8.28 -8.35
N LEU A 61 20.08 9.23 -7.56
CA LEU A 61 19.09 8.95 -6.51
C LEU A 61 17.76 8.51 -7.14
N LEU A 62 17.28 9.22 -8.17
CA LEU A 62 16.07 8.85 -8.91
C LEU A 62 16.22 7.47 -9.55
N GLY A 63 17.36 7.19 -10.20
CA GLY A 63 17.62 5.89 -10.82
C GLY A 63 17.56 4.75 -9.80
N THR A 64 18.13 4.97 -8.61
CA THR A 64 18.09 4.01 -7.50
C THR A 64 16.65 3.76 -7.03
N PHE A 65 15.87 4.81 -6.79
CA PHE A 65 14.48 4.67 -6.38
C PHE A 65 13.59 4.04 -7.45
N ILE A 66 13.80 4.36 -8.73
CA ILE A 66 13.06 3.74 -9.84
C ILE A 66 13.33 2.24 -9.89
N LEU A 67 14.60 1.81 -9.77
CA LEU A 67 14.97 0.40 -9.79
C LEU A 67 14.27 -0.37 -8.66
N TRP A 68 14.39 0.12 -7.43
CA TRP A 68 13.74 -0.51 -6.27
C TRP A 68 12.22 -0.48 -6.38
N TYR A 69 11.63 0.63 -6.83
CA TYR A 69 10.20 0.76 -7.06
C TYR A 69 9.71 -0.31 -8.06
N ALA A 70 10.39 -0.49 -9.18
CA ALA A 70 10.03 -1.48 -10.18
C ALA A 70 10.10 -2.92 -9.63
N ILE A 71 11.14 -3.24 -8.85
CA ILE A 71 11.29 -4.56 -8.22
C ILE A 71 10.14 -4.82 -7.23
N CYS A 72 9.86 -3.87 -6.34
CA CYS A 72 8.79 -4.00 -5.35
C CYS A 72 7.41 -4.05 -6.02
N PHE A 73 7.16 -3.24 -7.05
CA PHE A 73 5.91 -3.23 -7.80
C PHE A 73 5.65 -4.58 -8.47
N LEU A 74 6.65 -5.12 -9.16
CA LEU A 74 6.53 -6.44 -9.78
C LEU A 74 6.31 -7.54 -8.73
N GLY A 75 7.05 -7.49 -7.62
CA GLY A 75 6.85 -8.39 -6.48
C GLY A 75 5.43 -8.31 -5.92
N SER A 76 4.89 -7.10 -5.72
CA SER A 76 3.53 -6.87 -5.26
C SER A 76 2.50 -7.49 -6.21
N CYS A 77 2.66 -7.29 -7.52
CA CYS A 77 1.80 -7.91 -8.53
C CYS A 77 1.83 -9.44 -8.47
N VAL A 78 3.02 -10.04 -8.39
CA VAL A 78 3.17 -11.51 -8.30
C VAL A 78 2.50 -12.05 -7.03
N MET A 79 2.70 -11.38 -5.89
CA MET A 79 2.12 -11.78 -4.62
C MET A 79 0.58 -11.66 -4.63
N TRP A 80 0.02 -10.58 -5.20
CA TRP A 80 -1.41 -10.44 -5.38
C TRP A 80 -2.02 -11.48 -6.33
N VAL A 81 -1.31 -11.86 -7.41
CA VAL A 81 -1.73 -12.95 -8.29
C VAL A 81 -1.68 -14.29 -7.55
N SER A 82 -0.67 -14.52 -6.72
CA SER A 82 -0.57 -15.76 -5.92
C SER A 82 -1.69 -15.88 -4.90
N ALA A 83 -2.21 -14.77 -4.36
CA ALA A 83 -3.31 -14.72 -3.39
C ALA A 83 -4.65 -15.28 -3.92
N PHE A 84 -4.77 -15.56 -5.23
CA PHE A 84 -5.90 -16.31 -5.79
C PHE A 84 -5.88 -17.79 -5.41
N GLY A 85 -4.70 -18.39 -5.23
CA GLY A 85 -4.52 -19.84 -5.07
C GLY A 85 -4.24 -20.31 -3.65
N PHE A 86 -3.97 -19.39 -2.71
CA PHE A 86 -3.59 -19.71 -1.34
C PHE A 86 -4.61 -19.19 -0.32
N THR A 87 -4.72 -19.91 0.80
CA THR A 87 -5.52 -19.56 1.98
C THR A 87 -4.67 -19.21 3.20
N ASP A 88 -3.34 -19.30 3.07
CA ASP A 88 -2.40 -19.08 4.18
C ASP A 88 -2.30 -17.59 4.55
N GLU A 89 -2.70 -17.26 5.79
CA GLU A 89 -2.74 -15.88 6.27
C GLU A 89 -1.35 -15.26 6.46
N SER A 90 -0.29 -16.09 6.55
CA SER A 90 1.09 -15.61 6.65
C SER A 90 1.52 -14.78 5.43
N LEU A 91 1.05 -15.15 4.23
CA LEU A 91 1.29 -14.43 2.98
C LEU A 91 0.67 -13.02 2.99
N PHE A 92 -0.39 -12.78 3.75
CA PHE A 92 -1.07 -11.48 3.79
C PHE A 92 -0.19 -10.38 4.37
N SER A 93 0.60 -10.73 5.38
CA SER A 93 1.57 -9.80 5.98
C SER A 93 2.66 -9.42 4.99
N GLU A 94 3.13 -10.37 4.19
CA GLU A 94 4.16 -10.15 3.18
C GLU A 94 3.63 -9.34 1.99
N ILE A 95 2.43 -9.68 1.50
CA ILE A 95 1.71 -8.92 0.45
C ILE A 95 1.57 -7.46 0.87
N TYR A 96 1.09 -7.24 2.10
CA TYR A 96 0.91 -5.88 2.61
C TYR A 96 2.25 -5.17 2.75
N PHE A 97 3.27 -5.80 3.35
CA PHE A 97 4.60 -5.20 3.50
C PHE A 97 5.21 -4.78 2.16
N ILE A 98 5.17 -5.66 1.15
CA ILE A 98 5.70 -5.37 -0.19
C ILE A 98 4.88 -4.26 -0.87
N GLY A 99 3.55 -4.27 -0.73
CA GLY A 99 2.68 -3.20 -1.22
C GLY A 99 3.02 -1.83 -0.62
N ARG A 100 3.21 -1.77 0.70
CA ARG A 100 3.64 -0.55 1.41
C ARG A 100 5.02 -0.06 1.00
N MET A 101 5.98 -0.97 0.82
CA MET A 101 7.31 -0.64 0.29
C MET A 101 7.22 -0.07 -1.12
N THR A 102 6.37 -0.67 -1.98
CA THR A 102 6.10 -0.19 -3.33
C THR A 102 5.57 1.22 -3.32
N HIS A 103 4.54 1.50 -2.51
CA HIS A 103 4.00 2.86 -2.39
C HIS A 103 5.06 3.84 -1.91
N THR A 104 5.83 3.44 -0.90
CA THR A 104 6.86 4.29 -0.30
C THR A 104 7.90 4.71 -1.33
N LEU A 105 8.43 3.74 -2.07
CA LEU A 105 9.40 3.98 -3.14
C LEU A 105 8.81 4.80 -4.29
N GLY A 106 7.55 4.56 -4.65
CA GLY A 106 6.85 5.34 -5.68
C GLY A 106 6.68 6.81 -5.31
N PHE A 107 6.37 7.11 -4.04
CA PHE A 107 6.36 8.49 -3.55
C PHE A 107 7.78 9.08 -3.50
N CYS A 108 8.81 8.32 -3.15
CA CYS A 108 10.20 8.80 -3.24
C CYS A 108 10.57 9.20 -4.68
N VAL A 109 10.20 8.39 -5.68
CA VAL A 109 10.37 8.73 -7.10
C VAL A 109 9.65 10.05 -7.43
N PHE A 110 8.39 10.19 -7.00
CA PHE A 110 7.63 11.43 -7.22
C PHE A 110 8.28 12.66 -6.56
N LEU A 111 8.78 12.54 -5.33
CA LEU A 111 9.48 13.63 -4.65
C LEU A 111 10.79 14.02 -5.35
N CYS A 112 11.53 13.05 -5.91
CA CYS A 112 12.72 13.33 -6.71
C CYS A 112 12.37 14.11 -8.00
N LEU A 113 11.25 13.79 -8.63
CA LEU A 113 10.75 14.54 -9.79
C LEU A 113 10.32 15.95 -9.39
N LEU A 114 9.60 16.11 -8.27
CA LEU A 114 9.24 17.43 -7.75
C LEU A 114 10.47 18.28 -7.39
N TYR A 115 11.51 17.67 -6.80
CA TYR A 115 12.78 18.34 -6.55
C TYR A 115 13.37 18.92 -7.84
N SER A 116 13.29 18.15 -8.93
CA SER A 116 13.78 18.57 -10.26
C SER A 116 12.91 19.69 -10.86
N ILE A 117 11.62 19.75 -10.54
CA ILE A 117 10.71 20.81 -10.99
C ILE A 117 10.94 22.11 -10.21
N SER A 118 10.90 22.05 -8.86
CA SER A 118 11.10 23.21 -7.99
C SER A 118 11.21 22.78 -6.52
N HIS A 119 12.15 23.37 -5.80
CA HIS A 119 12.24 23.23 -4.33
C HIS A 119 10.95 23.67 -3.63
N LEU A 120 10.25 24.70 -4.14
CA LEU A 120 9.00 25.16 -3.55
C LEU A 120 7.89 24.10 -3.69
N ALA A 121 7.79 23.46 -4.85
CA ALA A 121 6.84 22.39 -5.09
C ALA A 121 7.12 21.19 -4.19
N LEU A 122 8.41 20.86 -3.98
CA LEU A 122 8.83 19.83 -3.03
C LEU A 122 8.39 20.17 -1.60
N TYR A 123 8.65 21.39 -1.10
CA TYR A 123 8.27 21.76 0.27
C TYR A 123 6.75 21.74 0.48
N ILE A 124 5.97 22.24 -0.49
CA ILE A 124 4.51 22.17 -0.43
C ILE A 124 4.04 20.70 -0.42
N ALA A 125 4.61 19.85 -1.27
CA ALA A 125 4.30 18.43 -1.28
C ALA A 125 4.63 17.78 0.07
N LEU A 126 5.82 18.02 0.62
CA LEU A 126 6.22 17.48 1.93
C LEU A 126 5.27 17.90 3.06
N LEU A 127 4.78 19.14 3.04
CA LEU A 127 3.76 19.61 4.00
C LEU A 127 2.42 18.87 3.82
N CYS A 128 1.96 18.72 2.58
CA CYS A 128 0.73 17.98 2.26
C CYS A 128 0.83 16.48 2.57
N PHE A 129 2.04 15.93 2.54
CA PHE A 129 2.35 14.54 2.84
C PHE A 129 2.91 14.37 4.26
N LEU A 130 2.63 15.25 5.22
CA LEU A 130 3.08 15.04 6.61
C LEU A 130 2.59 13.70 7.19
N TRP A 131 1.36 13.29 6.82
CA TRP A 131 0.79 11.99 7.18
C TRP A 131 1.52 10.81 6.53
N PHE A 132 2.21 11.05 5.41
CA PHE A 132 3.00 10.04 4.71
C PHE A 132 4.27 9.66 5.50
N VAL A 133 4.75 10.53 6.40
CA VAL A 133 5.86 10.19 7.31
C VAL A 133 5.49 9.00 8.19
N SER A 134 4.28 8.97 8.74
CA SER A 134 3.77 7.81 9.49
C SER A 134 3.66 6.57 8.60
N ALA A 135 3.23 6.75 7.35
CA ALA A 135 3.16 5.68 6.35
C ALA A 135 4.53 5.09 5.97
N LEU A 136 5.60 5.90 6.01
CA LEU A 136 7.00 5.56 5.77
C LEU A 136 7.60 4.71 6.90
N PHE A 137 7.26 5.02 8.15
CA PHE A 137 7.76 4.28 9.31
C PHE A 137 6.97 3.00 9.61
N ALA A 138 5.73 2.91 9.15
CA ALA A 138 4.86 1.76 9.42
C ALA A 138 5.46 0.39 9.01
N PRO A 139 6.12 0.22 7.84
CA PRO A 139 6.74 -1.04 7.46
C PRO A 139 7.94 -1.41 8.34
N CYS A 140 8.66 -0.41 8.87
CA CYS A 140 9.83 -0.62 9.73
C CYS A 140 9.45 -0.98 11.18
N CYS A 141 8.20 -0.75 11.58
CA CYS A 141 7.69 -1.02 12.92
C CYS A 141 6.36 -1.79 12.88
N PRO A 142 6.35 -3.05 12.40
CA PRO A 142 5.12 -3.83 12.25
C PRO A 142 4.38 -4.08 13.58
N GLN A 143 5.08 -3.98 14.72
CA GLN A 143 4.48 -4.08 16.06
C GLN A 143 3.55 -2.91 16.40
N LEU A 144 3.87 -1.69 15.94
CA LEU A 144 3.02 -0.50 16.09
C LEU A 144 1.75 -0.62 15.24
N TRP A 145 1.88 -1.27 14.08
CA TRP A 145 0.78 -1.49 13.14
C TRP A 145 -0.18 -2.62 13.56
N ARG A 146 0.32 -3.66 14.24
CA ARG A 146 -0.53 -4.72 14.80
C ARG A 146 -1.55 -4.19 15.83
N GLY A 147 -1.32 -2.98 16.37
CA GLY A 147 -2.25 -2.24 17.21
C GLY A 147 -3.30 -1.41 16.47
N GLU A 148 -3.19 -1.20 15.16
CA GLU A 148 -4.11 -0.37 14.37
C GLU A 148 -5.55 -0.95 14.32
N PRO A 149 -5.76 -2.27 14.13
CA PRO A 149 -7.09 -2.87 14.27
C PRO A 149 -7.62 -2.73 15.71
N ALA A 150 -6.75 -2.79 16.72
CA ALA A 150 -7.13 -2.64 18.12
C ALA A 150 -7.55 -1.19 18.46
N TRP A 151 -6.87 -0.21 17.89
CA TRP A 151 -7.23 1.21 17.98
C TRP A 151 -8.59 1.48 17.36
N TRP A 152 -8.83 1.03 16.13
CA TRP A 152 -10.13 1.19 15.47
C TRP A 152 -11.24 0.38 16.15
N ASN A 153 -10.94 -0.81 16.71
CA ASN A 153 -11.88 -1.58 17.51
C ASN A 153 -12.24 -0.89 18.84
N PHE A 154 -11.36 -0.05 19.40
CA PHE A 154 -11.66 0.77 20.57
C PHE A 154 -12.76 1.81 20.25
N PHE A 155 -12.68 2.46 19.09
CA PHE A 155 -13.70 3.42 18.63
C PHE A 155 -14.96 2.76 18.07
N ARG A 156 -14.85 1.53 17.55
CA ARG A 156 -15.97 0.78 16.93
C ARG A 156 -16.77 -0.06 17.93
N LYS A 157 -16.34 -0.15 19.21
CA LYS A 157 -17.16 -0.70 20.29
C LYS A 157 -18.35 0.24 20.56
N GLN A 158 -19.40 0.14 19.74
CA GLN A 158 -20.74 0.44 20.21
C GLN A 158 -21.03 -0.49 21.40
N PRO A 159 -21.68 -0.01 22.47
CA PRO A 159 -22.17 -0.90 23.51
C PRO A 159 -23.12 -1.88 22.83
N GLN A 160 -22.78 -3.18 22.85
CA GLN A 160 -23.71 -4.22 22.45
C GLN A 160 -25.01 -3.97 23.20
N SER A 161 -26.11 -3.70 22.48
CA SER A 161 -27.43 -3.66 23.10
C SER A 161 -27.63 -5.02 23.73
N THR A 162 -27.59 -5.06 25.05
CA THR A 162 -28.04 -6.19 25.84
C THR A 162 -29.49 -6.38 25.46
N VAL A 163 -29.75 -7.39 24.63
CA VAL A 163 -31.09 -7.89 24.38
C VAL A 163 -31.59 -8.41 25.73
N SER A 164 -32.38 -7.59 26.41
CA SER A 164 -33.18 -8.07 27.54
C SER A 164 -34.29 -8.93 26.97
N ILE A 165 -34.08 -10.25 26.98
CA ILE A 165 -35.18 -11.19 26.90
C ILE A 165 -35.87 -11.13 28.26
N VAL A 166 -37.06 -10.53 28.29
CA VAL A 166 -38.08 -10.70 29.34
C VAL A 166 -39.30 -11.29 28.69
#